data_AF-A0A6N4TIJ4-F1
#
_entry.id   AF-A0A6N4TIJ4-F1
#
_cell.length_a   1.000
_cell.length_b   1.000
_cell.length_c   1.000
_cell.angle_alpha   90.00
_cell.angle_beta   90.00
_cell.angle_gamma   90.00
#
_symmetry.space_group_name_H-M   'P 1'
#
loop_
_entity.id
_entity.type
_entity.pdbx_description
1 polymer ?
#
loop_
_entity_poly.entity_id
_entity_poly.type
_entity_poly.pdbx_seq_one_letter_code
_entity_poly.pdbx_strand_id
1 'polypeptide(L)'
;MKANEHEYVKRQLKETYFFLALSICLMLSALLWFQHTSLFMAGAGGFIALLPRFKKLKQASKNTTLARELKIEASDERNQSIDKRASQFAFAAGIILITIICFIMDLMGRKDISFILSFIVLIQLLIYILLHFYYHKKN
;
A
#
# COMPACT_ATOMS: atom_id res chain seq x y z
N MET A 1 11.68 -28.86 -2.95
CA MET A 1 10.44 -28.11 -2.60
C MET A 1 10.65 -26.98 -1.57
N LYS A 2 11.42 -27.17 -0.48
CA LYS A 2 11.68 -26.13 0.55
C LYS A 2 12.34 -24.83 0.05
N ALA A 3 13.19 -24.89 -0.98
CA ALA A 3 13.87 -23.71 -1.53
C ALA A 3 12.89 -22.67 -2.12
N ASN A 4 11.85 -23.13 -2.80
CA ASN A 4 10.84 -22.29 -3.45
C ASN A 4 9.88 -21.59 -2.46
N GLU A 5 9.86 -21.99 -1.19
CA GLU A 5 9.01 -21.38 -0.15
C GLU A 5 9.74 -20.21 0.50
N HIS A 6 11.01 -20.41 0.87
CA HIS A 6 11.85 -19.33 1.40
C HIS A 6 12.18 -18.26 0.36
N GLU A 7 12.26 -18.62 -0.92
CA GLU A 7 12.48 -17.65 -2.00
C GLU A 7 11.30 -16.68 -2.16
N TYR A 8 10.06 -17.18 -2.07
CA TYR A 8 8.85 -16.36 -2.06
C TYR A 8 8.86 -15.36 -0.89
N VAL A 9 9.12 -15.85 0.34
CA VAL A 9 9.19 -14.99 1.53
C VAL A 9 10.33 -13.96 1.39
N LYS A 10 11.51 -14.35 0.88
CA LYS A 10 12.64 -13.43 0.68
C LYS A 10 12.29 -12.31 -0.30
N ARG A 11 11.60 -12.60 -1.40
CA ARG A 11 11.15 -11.58 -2.37
C ARG A 11 10.17 -10.60 -1.72
N GLN A 12 9.16 -11.11 -1.03
CA GLN A 12 8.17 -10.31 -0.29
C GLN A 12 8.84 -9.44 0.79
N LEU A 13 9.88 -9.96 1.46
CA LEU A 13 10.66 -9.23 2.46
C LEU A 13 11.44 -8.08 1.82
N LYS A 14 12.08 -8.29 0.66
CA LYS A 14 12.80 -7.24 -0.09
C LYS A 14 11.87 -6.10 -0.50
N GLU A 15 10.70 -6.43 -1.04
CA GLU A 15 9.67 -5.43 -1.40
C GLU A 15 9.23 -4.65 -0.16
N THR A 16 8.96 -5.33 0.95
CA THR A 16 8.58 -4.69 2.22
C THR A 16 9.70 -3.79 2.76
N TYR A 17 10.98 -4.21 2.67
CA TYR A 17 12.12 -3.39 3.06
C TYR A 17 12.25 -2.12 2.23
N PHE A 18 12.06 -2.21 0.92
CA PHE A 18 12.11 -1.05 0.04
C PHE A 18 11.08 0.00 0.46
N PHE A 19 9.81 -0.41 0.66
CA PHE A 19 8.77 0.52 1.10
C PHE A 19 8.99 1.05 2.52
N LEU A 20 9.52 0.23 3.43
CA LEU A 20 9.84 0.67 4.78
C LEU A 20 10.99 1.70 4.79
N ALA A 21 12.02 1.49 3.96
CA ALA A 21 13.10 2.45 3.76
C ALA A 21 12.58 3.75 3.15
N LEU A 22 11.71 3.68 2.14
CA LEU A 22 11.07 4.86 1.55
C LEU A 22 10.27 5.66 2.60
N SER A 23 9.48 4.98 3.44
CA SER A 23 8.75 5.60 4.55
C SER A 23 9.69 6.32 5.53
N ILE A 24 10.82 5.69 5.89
CA ILE A 24 11.82 6.30 6.77
C ILE A 24 12.47 7.51 6.10
N CYS A 25 12.82 7.41 4.81
CA CYS A 25 13.37 8.54 4.05
C CYS A 25 12.40 9.73 4.01
N LEU A 26 11.10 9.49 3.82
CA LEU A 26 10.08 10.54 3.87
C LEU A 26 10.04 11.21 5.26
N MET A 27 10.03 10.43 6.33
CA MET A 27 10.07 10.95 7.70
C MET A 27 11.35 11.77 7.98
N LEU A 28 12.52 11.26 7.58
CA LEU A 28 13.80 11.94 7.78
C LEU A 28 13.90 13.23 6.96
N SER A 29 13.43 13.23 5.71
CA SER A 29 13.40 14.44 4.88
C SER A 29 12.50 15.53 5.47
N ALA A 30 11.38 15.13 6.08
CA ALA A 30 10.46 16.04 6.77
C ALA A 30 11.09 16.64 8.03
N LEU A 31 11.86 15.85 8.79
CA LEU A 31 12.54 16.28 10.02
C LEU A 31 13.77 17.16 9.76
N LEU A 32 14.57 16.83 8.73
CA LEU A 32 15.89 17.40 8.53
C LEU A 32 15.92 18.58 7.55
N TRP A 33 15.06 18.58 6.52
CA TRP A 33 15.13 19.58 5.46
C TRP A 33 13.92 20.49 5.37
N PHE A 34 12.72 19.93 5.48
CA PHE A 34 11.53 20.63 5.01
C PHE A 34 10.60 21.11 6.12
N GLN A 35 10.72 20.59 7.35
CA GLN A 35 9.79 20.83 8.47
C GLN A 35 8.30 20.67 8.07
N HIS A 36 8.03 19.83 7.07
CA HIS A 36 6.68 19.59 6.57
C HIS A 36 6.03 18.44 7.33
N THR A 37 5.09 18.79 8.21
CA THR A 37 4.31 17.83 9.00
C THR A 37 3.55 16.83 8.13
N SER A 38 3.10 17.22 6.93
CA SER A 38 2.43 16.35 5.97
C SER A 38 3.32 15.21 5.46
N LEU A 39 4.57 15.50 5.10
CA LEU A 39 5.54 14.49 4.65
C LEU A 39 5.89 13.51 5.77
N PHE A 40 6.02 14.02 7.00
CA PHE A 40 6.23 13.18 8.17
C PHE A 40 5.05 12.23 8.40
N MET A 41 3.82 12.75 8.35
CA MET A 41 2.60 11.94 8.54
C MET A 41 2.43 10.89 7.44
N ALA A 42 2.75 11.21 6.18
CA ALA A 42 2.73 10.25 5.08
C ALA A 42 3.75 9.11 5.31
N GLY A 43 4.98 9.47 5.69
CA GLY A 43 6.03 8.50 6.00
C GLY A 43 5.67 7.60 7.20
N ALA A 44 5.15 8.20 8.27
CA ALA A 44 4.70 7.49 9.48
C ALA A 44 3.52 6.55 9.19
N GLY A 45 2.53 7.00 8.41
CA GLY A 45 1.40 6.18 7.98
C GLY A 45 1.84 4.96 7.19
N GLY A 46 2.73 5.14 6.21
CA GLY A 46 3.32 4.02 5.45
C GLY A 46 4.11 3.06 6.34
N PHE A 47 4.87 3.58 7.31
CA PHE A 47 5.63 2.76 8.25
C PHE A 47 4.72 1.89 9.12
N ILE A 48 3.70 2.50 9.74
CA ILE A 48 2.75 1.79 10.62
C ILE A 48 1.98 0.72 9.85
N ALA A 49 1.54 1.01 8.62
CA ALA A 49 0.82 0.06 7.79
C ALA A 49 1.67 -1.17 7.42
N LEU A 50 2.99 -1.01 7.28
CA LEU A 50 3.91 -2.08 6.87
C LEU A 50 4.43 -2.92 8.05
N LEU A 51 4.38 -2.42 9.29
CA LEU A 51 4.88 -3.13 10.48
C LEU A 51 4.27 -4.54 10.68
N PRO A 52 2.95 -4.75 10.59
CA PRO A 52 2.36 -6.08 10.75
C PRO A 52 2.85 -7.06 9.68
N ARG A 53 2.91 -6.61 8.42
CA ARG A 53 3.42 -7.41 7.29
C ARG A 53 4.88 -7.77 7.48
N PHE A 54 5.71 -6.80 7.89
CA PHE A 54 7.11 -7.02 8.17
C PHE A 54 7.34 -8.05 9.28
N LYS A 55 6.61 -7.93 10.41
CA LYS A 55 6.69 -8.90 11.52
C LYS A 55 6.34 -10.31 11.06
N LYS A 56 5.22 -10.48 10.35
CA LYS A 56 4.79 -11.78 9.81
C LYS A 56 5.82 -12.38 8.86
N LEU A 57 6.32 -11.61 7.89
CA LEU A 57 7.32 -12.09 6.93
C LEU A 57 8.66 -12.41 7.59
N LYS A 58 9.10 -11.62 8.57
CA LYS A 58 10.34 -11.89 9.32
C LYS A 58 10.23 -13.17 10.14
N GLN A 59 9.08 -13.44 10.75
CA GLN A 59 8.83 -14.70 11.45
C GLN A 59 8.81 -15.90 10.48
N ALA A 60 8.14 -15.76 9.34
CA ALA A 60 8.11 -16.77 8.28
C ALA A 60 9.49 -17.02 7.64
N SER A 61 10.37 -16.01 7.60
CA SER A 61 11.74 -16.21 7.07
C SER A 61 12.55 -17.21 7.89
N LYS A 62 12.22 -17.38 9.18
CA LYS A 62 12.90 -18.27 10.13
C LYS A 62 12.16 -19.59 10.37
N ASN A 63 10.87 -19.69 10.04
CA ASN A 63 10.05 -20.88 10.27
C ASN A 63 9.50 -21.43 8.94
N THR A 64 9.96 -22.62 8.56
CA THR A 64 9.54 -23.33 7.34
C THR A 64 8.03 -23.58 7.27
N THR A 65 7.38 -23.86 8.39
CA THR A 65 5.94 -24.14 8.43
C THR A 65 5.15 -22.89 8.09
N LEU A 66 5.49 -21.75 8.72
CA LEU A 66 4.87 -20.45 8.44
C LEU A 66 5.17 -19.96 7.01
N ALA A 67 6.37 -20.21 6.48
CA ALA A 67 6.70 -19.88 5.09
C ALA A 67 5.84 -20.66 4.09
N ARG A 68 5.59 -21.93 4.38
CA ARG A 68 4.73 -22.80 3.57
C ARG A 68 3.26 -22.39 3.67
N GLU A 69 2.76 -22.13 4.87
CA GLU A 69 1.39 -21.63 5.08
C GLU A 69 1.14 -20.33 4.31
N LEU A 70 2.03 -19.34 4.42
CA LEU A 70 1.89 -18.08 3.67
C LEU A 70 1.89 -18.28 2.15
N LYS A 71 2.66 -19.26 1.64
CA LYS A 71 2.67 -19.57 0.22
C LYS A 71 1.37 -20.24 -0.21
N ILE A 72 0.87 -21.19 0.59
CA ILE A 72 -0.40 -21.88 0.33
C ILE A 72 -1.54 -20.88 0.37
N GLU A 73 -1.63 -20.06 1.42
CA GLU A 73 -2.64 -19.00 1.56
C GLU A 73 -2.61 -18.03 0.37
N ALA A 74 -1.41 -17.65 -0.10
CA ALA A 74 -1.27 -16.78 -1.26
C ALA A 74 -1.69 -17.45 -2.58
N SER A 75 -1.61 -18.78 -2.68
CA SER A 75 -2.01 -19.55 -3.86
C SER A 75 -3.46 -20.05 -3.81
N ASP A 76 -4.12 -19.99 -2.66
CA ASP A 76 -5.50 -20.46 -2.49
C ASP A 76 -6.47 -19.49 -3.16
N GLU A 77 -7.23 -20.00 -4.14
CA GLU A 77 -8.19 -19.22 -4.93
C GLU A 77 -9.23 -18.53 -4.05
N ARG A 78 -9.65 -19.17 -2.94
CA ARG A 78 -10.61 -18.57 -2.01
C ARG A 78 -10.02 -17.34 -1.34
N ASN A 79 -8.80 -17.43 -0.83
CA ASN A 79 -8.12 -16.29 -0.21
C ASN A 79 -7.82 -15.20 -1.23
N GLN A 80 -7.39 -15.55 -2.44
CA GLN A 80 -7.21 -14.58 -3.53
C GLN A 80 -8.50 -13.83 -3.86
N SER A 81 -9.65 -14.52 -3.85
CA SER A 81 -10.95 -13.89 -4.10
C SER A 81 -11.35 -12.92 -2.98
N ILE A 82 -11.09 -13.28 -1.72
CA ILE A 82 -11.35 -12.44 -0.55
C ILE A 82 -10.44 -11.21 -0.58
N ASP A 83 -9.14 -11.41 -0.82
CA ASP A 83 -8.15 -10.33 -0.92
C ASP A 83 -8.48 -9.36 -2.06
N LYS A 84 -8.90 -9.88 -3.23
CA LYS A 84 -9.36 -9.02 -4.34
C LYS A 84 -10.55 -8.15 -3.91
N ARG A 85 -11.57 -8.74 -3.29
CA ARG A 85 -12.77 -8.01 -2.83
C ARG A 85 -12.43 -6.99 -1.76
N ALA A 86 -11.61 -7.37 -0.77
CA ALA A 86 -11.17 -6.49 0.29
C ALA A 86 -10.34 -5.32 -0.26
N SER A 87 -9.45 -5.58 -1.21
CA SER A 87 -8.64 -4.55 -1.87
C SER A 87 -9.51 -3.59 -2.70
N GLN A 88 -10.49 -4.11 -3.46
CA GLN A 88 -11.45 -3.29 -4.20
C GLN A 88 -12.28 -2.41 -3.26
N PHE A 89 -12.76 -2.98 -2.15
CA PHE A 89 -13.51 -2.23 -1.16
C PHE A 89 -12.67 -1.15 -0.48
N ALA A 90 -11.44 -1.48 -0.07
CA ALA A 90 -10.51 -0.51 0.52
C ALA A 90 -10.15 0.62 -0.44
N PHE A 91 -9.95 0.32 -1.73
CA PHE A 91 -9.72 1.33 -2.76
C PHE A 91 -10.94 2.25 -2.92
N ALA A 92 -12.15 1.69 -3.03
CA ALA A 92 -13.38 2.47 -3.14
C ALA A 92 -13.62 3.34 -1.89
N ALA A 93 -13.47 2.77 -0.69
CA ALA A 93 -13.58 3.50 0.56
C ALA A 93 -12.53 4.62 0.68
N GLY A 94 -11.30 4.38 0.21
CA GLY A 94 -10.23 5.37 0.14
C GLY A 94 -10.58 6.55 -0.76
N ILE A 95 -11.11 6.29 -1.97
CA ILE A 95 -11.56 7.35 -2.89
C ILE A 95 -12.67 8.18 -2.26
N ILE A 96 -13.67 7.52 -1.65
CA ILE A 96 -14.78 8.21 -1.00
C ILE A 96 -14.25 9.10 0.13
N LEU A 97 -13.35 8.58 0.96
CA LEU A 97 -12.75 9.34 2.06
C LEU A 97 -11.99 10.57 1.56
N ILE A 98 -11.16 10.43 0.52
CA ILE A 98 -10.44 11.58 -0.06
C ILE A 98 -11.43 12.60 -0.63
N THR A 99 -12.50 12.14 -1.30
CA THR A 99 -13.55 13.03 -1.84
C THR A 99 -14.24 13.83 -0.75
N ILE A 100 -14.57 13.20 0.39
CA ILE A 100 -15.12 13.89 1.56
C ILE A 100 -14.14 14.95 2.07
N ILE A 101 -12.84 14.61 2.17
CA ILE A 101 -11.81 15.56 2.60
C ILE A 101 -11.69 16.72 1.61
N CYS A 102 -11.72 16.49 0.29
CA CYS A 102 -11.73 17.55 -0.72
C CYS A 102 -12.87 18.53 -0.48
N PHE A 103 -14.08 18.00 -0.28
CA PHE A 103 -15.27 18.82 -0.03
C PHE A 103 -15.13 19.67 1.22
N ILE A 104 -14.64 19.09 2.33
CA ILE A 104 -14.39 19.82 3.57
C ILE A 104 -13.33 20.92 3.35
N MET A 105 -12.24 20.63 2.66
CA MET A 105 -11.18 21.61 2.37
C MET A 105 -11.69 22.77 1.50
N ASP A 106 -12.55 22.48 0.52
CA ASP A 106 -13.17 23.51 -0.31
C ASP A 106 -14.10 24.42 0.49
N LEU A 107 -14.94 23.85 1.37
CA LEU A 107 -15.79 24.62 2.30
C LEU A 107 -14.98 25.50 3.25
N MET A 108 -13.78 25.08 3.64
CA MET A 108 -12.86 25.87 4.46
C MET A 108 -12.10 26.94 3.66
N GLY A 109 -12.39 27.10 2.37
CA GLY A 109 -11.72 28.05 1.49
C GLY A 109 -10.28 27.66 1.13
N ARG A 110 -9.86 26.42 1.42
CA ARG A 110 -8.53 25.88 1.10
C ARG A 110 -8.54 25.26 -0.29
N LYS A 111 -8.83 26.09 -1.30
CA LYS A 111 -9.02 25.67 -2.71
C LYS A 111 -7.80 24.95 -3.29
N ASP A 112 -6.60 25.38 -2.93
CA ASP A 112 -5.35 24.74 -3.40
C ASP A 112 -5.25 23.28 -2.92
N ILE A 113 -5.59 23.02 -1.65
CA ILE A 113 -5.57 21.68 -1.07
C ILE A 113 -6.65 20.80 -1.72
N SER A 114 -7.86 21.33 -1.88
CA SER A 114 -8.96 20.63 -2.55
C SER A 114 -8.61 20.26 -3.99
N PHE A 115 -7.98 21.17 -4.73
CA PHE A 115 -7.50 20.94 -6.09
C PHE A 115 -6.45 19.82 -6.13
N ILE A 116 -5.43 19.88 -5.27
CA ILE A 116 -4.37 18.86 -5.19
C ILE A 116 -4.96 17.48 -4.89
N LEU A 117 -5.84 17.37 -3.89
CA LEU A 117 -6.47 16.11 -3.51
C LEU A 117 -7.35 15.56 -4.64
N SER A 118 -8.10 16.42 -5.32
CA SER A 118 -8.94 16.02 -6.46
C SER A 118 -8.09 15.54 -7.65
N PHE A 119 -6.95 16.18 -7.89
CA PHE A 119 -5.98 15.74 -8.90
C PHE A 119 -5.36 14.38 -8.55
N ILE A 120 -5.07 14.12 -7.28
CA ILE A 120 -4.59 12.80 -6.81
C ILE A 120 -5.65 11.72 -7.07
N VAL A 121 -6.92 11.97 -6.77
CA VAL A 121 -8.02 11.03 -7.06
C VAL A 121 -8.12 10.75 -8.56
N LEU A 122 -7.99 11.78 -9.40
CA LEU A 122 -8.00 11.62 -10.85
C LEU A 122 -6.85 10.72 -11.33
N ILE A 123 -5.63 10.91 -10.82
CA ILE A 123 -4.48 10.06 -11.15
C ILE A 123 -4.73 8.61 -10.70
N GLN A 124 -5.26 8.40 -9.50
CA GLN A 124 -5.57 7.05 -8.99
C GLN A 124 -6.58 6.33 -9.87
N LEU A 125 -7.64 7.02 -10.31
CA LEU A 125 -8.64 6.48 -11.23
C LEU A 125 -8.05 6.16 -12.60
N LEU A 126 -7.21 7.05 -13.14
CA LEU A 126 -6.51 6.79 -14.41
C LEU A 126 -5.61 5.57 -14.33
N ILE A 127 -4.81 5.44 -13.25
CA ILE A 127 -3.98 4.25 -13.02
C ILE A 127 -4.85 2.99 -12.93
N TYR A 128 -5.95 3.04 -12.19
CA TYR A 128 -6.87 1.91 -12.07
C TYR A 128 -7.44 1.50 -13.43
N ILE A 129 -7.90 2.46 -14.25
CA ILE A 129 -8.43 2.21 -15.59
C ILE A 129 -7.37 1.61 -16.50
N LEU A 130 -6.15 2.19 -16.52
CA LEU A 130 -5.04 1.69 -17.34
C LEU A 130 -4.66 0.26 -16.96
N LEU A 131 -4.56 -0.03 -15.66
CA LEU A 131 -4.28 -1.37 -15.17
C LEU A 131 -5.42 -2.33 -15.51
N HIS A 132 -6.67 -1.90 -15.37
CA HIS A 132 -7.83 -2.71 -15.74
C HIS A 132 -7.79 -3.11 -17.22
N PHE A 133 -7.55 -2.16 -18.13
CA PHE A 133 -7.39 -2.47 -19.56
C PHE A 133 -6.19 -3.37 -19.84
N TYR A 134 -5.05 -3.12 -19.19
CA TYR A 134 -3.84 -3.93 -19.38
C TYR A 134 -4.06 -5.39 -18.97
N TYR A 135 -4.68 -5.64 -17.81
CA TYR A 135 -4.93 -6.99 -17.34
C TYR A 135 -6.09 -7.67 -18.07
N HIS A 136 -7.12 -6.93 -18.49
CA HIS A 136 -8.22 -7.49 -19.30
C HIS A 136 -7.80 -7.79 -20.75
N LYS A 137 -6.79 -7.11 -21.30
CA LYS A 137 -6.23 -7.46 -22.61
C LYS A 137 -5.36 -8.73 -22.57
N LYS A 138 -4.82 -9.06 -21.39
CA LYS A 138 -3.87 -10.17 -21.19
C LYS A 138 -4.53 -11.48 -20.78
N ASN A 139 -5.72 -11.41 -20.18
CA ASN A 139 -6.61 -12.56 -19.96
C ASN A 139 -7.51 -12.78 -21.18
#